data_AF-A0A8T4YQS4-F1
#
_entry.id   AF-A0A8T4YQS4-F1
#
_cell.length_a   1.000
_cell.length_b   1.000
_cell.length_c   1.000
_cell.angle_alpha   90.00
_cell.angle_beta   90.00
_cell.angle_gamma   90.00
#
_symmetry.space_group_name_H-M   'P 1'
#
loop_
_entity.id
_entity.type
_entity.pdbx_description
1 polymer ?
#
loop_
_entity_poly.entity_id
_entity_poly.type
_entity_poly.pdbx_seq_one_letter_code
_entity_poly.pdbx_strand_id
1 'polypeptide(L)'
;YALISQHDIAVTNVQPLKTVVGQGYTMNINVTVANQGDFTETFDVKIYANETQIATAQCTLTSGTSKTVTIVSNPVNVQYGYYIIRAEAGPVTGETDTADNTFVDGRVKVGVPGDANNDRKVDMTDVGIILRAFGTTPASPNWNPNYDINNDNKVDMSDVGIALRNFGKTE
;
A
#
# COMPACT_ATOMS: atom_id res chain seq x y z
N TYR A 1 -37.36 -2.00 -24.11
CA TYR A 1 -35.96 -1.61 -23.95
C TYR A 1 -35.19 -2.85 -23.51
N ALA A 2 -34.25 -3.33 -24.31
CA ALA A 2 -33.36 -4.41 -23.88
C ALA A 2 -32.26 -3.77 -23.02
N LEU A 3 -32.09 -4.25 -21.79
CA LEU A 3 -30.87 -3.95 -21.02
C LEU A 3 -29.73 -4.64 -21.78
N ILE A 4 -28.77 -3.87 -22.26
CA ILE A 4 -27.54 -4.41 -22.83
C ILE A 4 -26.69 -4.83 -21.63
N SER A 5 -26.34 -6.12 -21.55
CA SER A 5 -25.46 -6.59 -20.49
C SER A 5 -24.09 -5.96 -20.63
N GLN A 6 -23.56 -5.44 -19.53
CA GLN A 6 -22.33 -4.66 -19.51
C GLN A 6 -21.27 -5.30 -18.60
N HIS A 7 -20.01 -5.16 -19.02
CA HIS A 7 -18.82 -5.43 -18.21
C HIS A 7 -18.29 -4.09 -17.68
N ASP A 8 -18.01 -4.01 -16.38
CA ASP A 8 -17.62 -2.76 -15.71
C ASP A 8 -16.96 -3.06 -14.35
N ILE A 9 -15.65 -2.79 -14.25
CA ILE A 9 -14.82 -2.94 -13.08
C ILE A 9 -14.17 -1.61 -12.69
N ALA A 10 -14.44 -1.17 -11.47
CA ALA A 10 -13.89 0.06 -10.96
C ALA A 10 -12.92 -0.15 -9.79
N VAL A 11 -11.93 0.72 -9.69
CA VAL A 11 -11.18 0.95 -8.44
C VAL A 11 -11.79 2.17 -7.76
N THR A 12 -12.41 1.95 -6.60
CA THR A 12 -13.15 2.99 -5.87
C THR A 12 -12.36 3.62 -4.74
N ASN A 13 -11.29 2.96 -4.26
CA ASN A 13 -10.41 3.50 -3.24
C ASN A 13 -9.04 2.82 -3.26
N VAL A 14 -7.99 3.58 -2.93
CA VAL A 14 -6.64 3.07 -2.66
C VAL A 14 -6.16 3.73 -1.39
N GLN A 15 -5.63 2.94 -0.46
CA GLN A 15 -5.19 3.42 0.85
C GLN A 15 -3.94 2.64 1.31
N PRO A 16 -2.73 3.19 1.15
CA PRO A 16 -1.55 2.73 1.85
C PRO A 16 -1.79 2.77 3.37
N LEU A 17 -1.46 1.68 4.06
CA LEU A 17 -1.58 1.63 5.51
C LEU A 17 -0.43 2.36 6.21
N LYS A 18 0.65 2.70 5.49
CA LYS A 18 1.81 3.44 5.95
C LYS A 18 2.13 4.55 4.95
N THR A 19 2.60 5.68 5.47
CA THR A 19 3.03 6.84 4.63
C THR A 19 4.54 6.92 4.48
N VAL A 20 5.28 6.15 5.27
CA VAL A 20 6.75 6.03 5.20
C VAL A 20 7.10 4.56 5.18
N VAL A 21 7.99 4.16 4.26
CA VAL A 21 8.48 2.79 4.14
C VAL A 21 10.00 2.82 3.95
N GLY A 22 10.70 1.96 4.67
CA GLY A 22 12.12 1.74 4.46
C GLY A 22 12.36 1.00 3.15
N GLN A 23 13.34 1.42 2.35
CA GLN A 23 13.70 0.67 1.13
C GLN A 23 14.02 -0.80 1.47
N GLY A 24 13.42 -1.72 0.71
CA GLY A 24 13.54 -3.16 0.92
C GLY A 24 12.55 -3.77 1.92
N TYR A 25 11.73 -2.95 2.58
CA TYR A 25 10.67 -3.39 3.50
C TYR A 25 9.29 -3.30 2.85
N THR A 26 8.36 -4.12 3.33
CA THR A 26 7.02 -4.19 2.74
C THR A 26 6.07 -3.15 3.34
N MET A 27 5.04 -2.82 2.59
CA MET A 27 3.87 -2.11 3.11
C MET A 27 2.58 -2.71 2.56
N ASN A 28 1.52 -2.62 3.35
CA ASN A 28 0.18 -3.05 2.97
C ASN A 28 -0.58 -1.88 2.36
N ILE A 29 -1.30 -2.14 1.27
CA ILE A 29 -2.16 -1.18 0.58
C ILE A 29 -3.54 -1.81 0.46
N ASN A 30 -4.56 -1.14 1.01
CA ASN A 30 -5.94 -1.53 0.81
C ASN A 30 -6.45 -0.92 -0.49
N VAL A 31 -6.95 -1.78 -1.38
CA VAL A 31 -7.59 -1.36 -2.63
C VAL A 31 -9.04 -1.83 -2.60
N THR A 32 -9.98 -0.92 -2.80
CA THR A 32 -11.39 -1.28 -2.95
C THR A 32 -11.74 -1.32 -4.42
N VAL A 33 -12.17 -2.49 -4.87
CA VAL A 33 -12.63 -2.75 -6.24
C VAL A 33 -14.11 -3.06 -6.23
N ALA A 34 -14.81 -2.65 -7.28
CA ALA A 34 -16.23 -2.89 -7.46
C ALA A 34 -16.48 -3.45 -8.87
N ASN A 35 -17.39 -4.42 -8.95
CA ASN A 35 -17.94 -4.88 -10.21
C ASN A 35 -19.33 -4.25 -10.36
N GLN A 36 -19.42 -3.26 -11.24
CA GLN A 36 -20.65 -2.52 -11.52
C GLN A 36 -21.43 -3.12 -12.70
N GLY A 37 -20.86 -4.13 -13.36
CA GLY A 37 -21.46 -4.84 -14.49
C GLY A 37 -22.35 -6.02 -14.10
N ASP A 38 -22.80 -6.76 -15.11
CA ASP A 38 -23.79 -7.85 -15.00
C ASP A 38 -23.17 -9.25 -14.90
N PHE A 39 -21.86 -9.36 -15.12
CA PHE A 39 -21.15 -10.63 -15.18
C PHE A 39 -20.26 -10.83 -13.96
N THR A 40 -19.92 -12.09 -13.68
CA THR A 40 -18.82 -12.36 -12.75
C THR A 40 -17.51 -12.15 -13.48
N GLU A 41 -16.63 -11.35 -12.89
CA GLU A 41 -15.40 -10.88 -13.51
C GLU A 41 -14.20 -11.38 -12.73
N THR A 42 -13.13 -11.69 -13.45
CA THR A 42 -11.81 -11.99 -12.87
C THR A 42 -10.76 -11.14 -13.55
N PHE A 43 -10.05 -10.35 -12.76
CA PHE A 43 -9.13 -9.32 -13.25
C PHE A 43 -7.95 -9.15 -12.29
N ASP A 44 -6.86 -8.61 -12.82
CA ASP A 44 -5.69 -8.26 -12.02
C ASP A 44 -5.82 -6.85 -11.47
N VAL A 45 -5.43 -6.65 -10.22
CA VAL A 45 -5.30 -5.34 -9.57
C VAL A 45 -3.81 -5.06 -9.41
N LYS A 46 -3.31 -4.08 -10.17
CA LYS A 46 -1.91 -3.69 -10.17
C LYS A 46 -1.72 -2.44 -9.31
N ILE A 47 -0.66 -2.43 -8.51
CA ILE A 47 -0.24 -1.26 -7.74
C ILE A 47 0.98 -0.65 -8.39
N TYR A 48 0.99 0.66 -8.49
CA TYR A 48 2.11 1.43 -9.00
C TYR A 48 2.57 2.51 -8.03
N ALA A 49 3.89 2.72 -8.00
CA ALA A 49 4.54 3.89 -7.46
C ALA A 49 5.06 4.74 -8.63
N ASN A 50 4.52 5.96 -8.81
CA ASN A 50 4.75 6.80 -9.99
C ASN A 50 4.47 6.06 -11.31
N GLU A 51 5.47 5.55 -12.04
CA GLU A 51 5.24 4.75 -13.27
C GLU A 51 5.60 3.27 -13.07
N THR A 52 6.23 2.91 -11.96
CA THR A 52 6.75 1.57 -11.70
C THR A 52 5.70 0.70 -11.02
N GLN A 53 5.39 -0.45 -11.60
CA GLN A 53 4.54 -1.45 -10.94
C GLN A 53 5.29 -2.07 -9.75
N ILE A 54 4.68 -2.06 -8.57
CA ILE A 54 5.30 -2.56 -7.32
C ILE A 54 4.59 -3.79 -6.73
N ALA A 55 3.36 -4.08 -7.17
CA ALA A 55 2.62 -5.29 -6.80
C ALA A 55 1.52 -5.60 -7.81
N THR A 56 1.03 -6.84 -7.79
CA THR A 56 -0.17 -7.27 -8.50
C THR A 56 -0.89 -8.33 -7.67
N ALA A 57 -2.22 -8.35 -7.73
CA ALA A 57 -3.04 -9.38 -7.12
C ALA A 57 -4.27 -9.65 -7.99
N GLN A 58 -4.68 -10.91 -8.13
CA GLN A 58 -5.91 -11.24 -8.86
C GLN A 58 -7.13 -11.11 -7.95
N CYS A 59 -8.24 -10.62 -8.51
CA CYS A 59 -9.53 -10.54 -7.84
C CYS A 59 -10.62 -11.16 -8.72
N THR A 60 -11.61 -11.78 -8.07
CA THR A 60 -12.85 -12.23 -8.71
C THR A 60 -14.03 -11.64 -7.96
N LEU A 61 -14.93 -10.97 -8.68
CA LEU A 61 -16.13 -10.34 -8.12
C LEU A 61 -17.37 -10.77 -8.91
N THR A 62 -18.42 -11.16 -8.18
CA THR A 62 -19.75 -11.31 -8.78
C THR A 62 -20.35 -9.95 -9.10
N SER A 63 -21.27 -9.91 -10.05
CA SER A 63 -22.01 -8.70 -10.43
C SER A 63 -22.55 -7.94 -9.22
N GLY A 64 -22.42 -6.61 -9.25
CA GLY A 64 -22.95 -5.68 -8.24
C GLY A 64 -22.26 -5.74 -6.88
N THR A 65 -21.09 -6.38 -6.76
CA THR A 65 -20.36 -6.51 -5.49
C THR A 65 -19.07 -5.70 -5.46
N SER A 66 -18.67 -5.31 -4.25
CA SER A 66 -17.40 -4.63 -3.98
C SER A 66 -16.58 -5.40 -2.93
N LYS A 67 -15.26 -5.32 -3.02
CA LYS A 67 -14.34 -5.92 -2.06
C LYS A 67 -13.12 -5.04 -1.84
N THR A 68 -12.70 -4.92 -0.58
CA THR A 68 -11.37 -4.40 -0.26
C THR A 68 -10.36 -5.55 -0.22
N VAL A 69 -9.30 -5.44 -1.01
CA VAL A 69 -8.16 -6.36 -1.07
C VAL A 69 -6.95 -5.67 -0.48
N THR A 70 -6.30 -6.32 0.49
CA THR A 70 -5.02 -5.85 1.02
C THR A 70 -3.88 -6.46 0.20
N ILE A 71 -3.13 -5.62 -0.49
CA ILE A 71 -2.00 -6.01 -1.33
C ILE A 71 -0.69 -5.64 -0.62
N VAL A 72 0.19 -6.63 -0.47
CA VAL A 72 1.53 -6.42 0.07
C VAL A 72 2.44 -5.97 -1.06
N SER A 73 3.08 -4.82 -0.90
CA SER A 73 4.05 -4.27 -1.86
C SER A 73 5.44 -4.20 -1.25
N ASN A 74 6.47 -4.42 -2.07
CA ASN A 74 7.85 -4.24 -1.66
C ASN A 74 8.58 -3.31 -2.66
N PRO A 75 8.83 -2.04 -2.31
CA PRO A 75 9.53 -1.08 -3.15
C PRO A 75 11.06 -1.32 -3.20
N VAL A 76 11.53 -2.58 -3.27
CA VAL A 76 12.98 -2.92 -3.26
C VAL A 76 13.77 -2.16 -4.32
N ASN A 77 13.17 -1.99 -5.50
CA ASN A 77 13.82 -1.39 -6.67
C ASN A 77 13.49 0.10 -6.84
N VAL A 78 12.92 0.73 -5.80
CA VAL A 78 12.51 2.12 -5.82
C VAL A 78 13.56 2.94 -5.06
N GLN A 79 14.01 4.05 -5.66
CA GLN A 79 14.97 4.97 -5.02
C GLN A 79 14.34 5.69 -3.82
N TYR A 80 15.16 6.40 -3.03
CA TYR A 80 14.61 7.28 -2.00
C TYR A 80 13.84 8.43 -2.63
N GLY A 81 12.70 8.77 -2.02
CA GLY A 81 11.87 9.85 -2.53
C GLY A 81 10.39 9.68 -2.20
N TYR A 82 9.59 10.58 -2.75
CA TYR A 82 8.14 10.55 -2.63
C TYR A 82 7.51 9.97 -3.89
N TYR A 83 6.58 9.05 -3.69
CA TYR A 83 5.90 8.33 -4.75
C TYR A 83 4.40 8.53 -4.62
N ILE A 84 3.74 8.79 -5.75
CA ILE A 84 2.29 8.75 -5.84
C ILE A 84 1.88 7.29 -5.99
N ILE A 85 1.01 6.81 -5.11
CA ILE A 85 0.48 5.45 -5.18
C ILE A 85 -0.82 5.48 -5.96
N ARG A 86 -0.94 4.59 -6.94
CA ARG A 86 -2.21 4.32 -7.62
C ARG A 86 -2.45 2.83 -7.76
N ALA A 87 -3.70 2.46 -7.93
CA ALA A 87 -4.07 1.13 -8.37
C ALA A 87 -4.79 1.18 -9.72
N GLU A 88 -4.63 0.12 -10.49
CA GLU A 88 -5.26 -0.09 -11.79
C GLU A 88 -5.85 -1.51 -11.79
N ALA A 89 -7.16 -1.62 -12.01
CA ALA A 89 -7.81 -2.88 -12.35
C ALA A 89 -7.62 -3.13 -13.85
N GLY A 90 -7.15 -4.33 -14.19
CA GLY A 90 -6.97 -4.73 -15.58
C GLY A 90 -8.32 -4.73 -16.31
N PRO A 91 -8.40 -4.16 -17.53
CA PRO A 91 -9.65 -4.09 -18.26
C PRO A 91 -10.14 -5.50 -18.59
N VAL A 92 -11.44 -5.71 -18.47
CA VAL A 92 -12.08 -6.98 -18.81
C VAL A 92 -12.61 -6.94 -20.24
N THR A 93 -12.70 -8.09 -20.90
CA THR A 93 -13.08 -8.11 -22.32
C THR A 93 -14.53 -7.67 -22.50
N GLY A 94 -14.75 -6.62 -23.28
CA GLY A 94 -16.09 -6.06 -23.53
C GLY A 94 -16.46 -4.92 -22.59
N GLU A 95 -15.60 -4.56 -21.66
CA GLU A 95 -15.71 -3.34 -20.87
C GLU A 95 -15.46 -2.11 -21.74
N THR A 96 -16.31 -1.10 -21.58
CA THR A 96 -16.25 0.14 -22.38
C THR A 96 -16.01 1.37 -21.52
N ASP A 97 -16.48 1.37 -20.28
CA ASP A 97 -16.07 2.33 -19.28
C ASP A 97 -14.80 1.79 -18.60
N THR A 98 -13.65 2.36 -18.95
CA THR A 98 -12.35 1.95 -18.38
C THR A 98 -11.70 3.08 -17.59
N ALA A 99 -12.40 4.21 -17.45
CA ALA A 99 -11.85 5.41 -16.86
C ALA A 99 -11.78 5.32 -15.34
N ASP A 100 -12.67 4.55 -14.72
CA ASP A 100 -12.73 4.31 -13.27
C ASP A 100 -11.99 3.04 -12.83
N ASN A 101 -11.38 2.30 -13.75
CA ASN A 101 -10.45 1.21 -13.44
C ASN A 101 -9.17 1.71 -12.78
N THR A 102 -8.90 3.02 -12.77
CA THR A 102 -7.73 3.62 -12.15
C THR A 102 -8.12 4.57 -11.03
N PHE A 103 -7.48 4.40 -9.87
CA PHE A 103 -7.61 5.31 -8.75
C PHE A 103 -6.23 5.74 -8.26
N VAL A 104 -6.03 7.05 -8.14
CA VAL A 104 -4.79 7.66 -7.63
C VAL A 104 -5.02 8.11 -6.20
N ASP A 105 -4.23 7.60 -5.27
CA ASP A 105 -4.22 8.02 -3.87
C ASP A 105 -3.06 8.99 -3.58
N GLY A 106 -2.81 9.28 -2.30
CA GLY A 106 -1.74 10.12 -1.80
C GLY A 106 -0.32 9.58 -1.98
N ARG A 107 0.58 10.20 -1.24
CA ARG A 107 2.03 10.05 -1.39
C ARG A 107 2.60 9.17 -0.28
N VAL A 108 3.47 8.24 -0.67
CA VAL A 108 4.31 7.46 0.24
C VAL A 108 5.76 7.89 0.09
N LYS A 109 6.48 8.05 1.19
CA LYS A 109 7.93 8.25 1.19
C LYS A 109 8.64 6.90 1.28
N VAL A 110 9.56 6.64 0.36
CA VAL A 110 10.57 5.58 0.47
C VAL A 110 11.86 6.21 0.99
N GLY A 111 12.44 5.68 2.06
CA GLY A 111 13.63 6.25 2.70
C GLY A 111 14.52 5.20 3.39
N VAL A 112 15.43 5.67 4.25
CA VAL A 112 16.28 4.78 5.05
C VAL A 112 15.41 4.00 6.04
N PRO A 113 15.52 2.67 6.13
CA PRO A 113 14.77 1.90 7.11
C PRO A 113 15.13 2.32 8.53
N GLY A 114 14.12 2.74 9.30
CA GLY A 114 14.29 3.22 10.67
C GLY A 114 14.33 4.74 10.85
N ASP A 115 14.22 5.54 9.78
CA ASP A 115 13.95 6.99 9.87
C ASP A 115 12.47 7.20 10.24
N ALA A 116 12.20 7.24 11.54
CA ALA A 116 10.85 7.24 12.09
C ALA A 116 10.24 8.65 12.19
N ASN A 117 11.08 9.69 12.26
CA ASN A 117 10.64 11.08 12.28
C ASN A 117 10.64 11.74 10.88
N ASN A 118 11.10 11.03 9.85
CA ASN A 118 11.19 11.50 8.48
C ASN A 118 12.16 12.71 8.33
N ASP A 119 13.26 12.73 9.08
CA ASP A 119 14.30 13.78 9.00
C ASP A 119 15.48 13.40 8.09
N ARG A 120 15.36 12.26 7.39
CA ARG A 120 16.31 11.72 6.38
C ARG A 120 17.59 11.15 6.96
N LYS A 121 17.63 10.84 8.25
CA LYS A 121 18.71 10.09 8.89
C LYS A 121 18.12 9.13 9.93
N VAL A 122 18.95 8.21 10.41
CA VAL A 122 18.57 7.33 11.52
C VAL A 122 19.47 7.64 12.71
N ASP A 123 18.89 8.23 13.75
CA ASP A 123 19.60 8.54 14.99
C ASP A 123 18.81 8.11 16.25
N MET A 124 19.27 8.53 17.44
CA MET A 124 18.64 8.12 18.70
C MET A 124 17.23 8.68 18.88
N THR A 125 16.87 9.73 18.13
CA THR A 125 15.51 10.26 18.09
C THR A 125 14.57 9.23 17.50
N ASP A 126 14.96 8.59 16.39
CA ASP A 126 14.14 7.57 15.74
C ASP A 126 13.96 6.33 16.60
N VAL A 127 15.07 5.86 17.19
CA VAL A 127 15.04 4.75 18.15
C VAL A 127 14.12 5.09 19.33
N GLY A 128 14.20 6.32 19.84
CA GLY A 128 13.34 6.81 20.91
C GLY A 128 11.86 6.86 20.52
N ILE A 129 11.53 7.19 19.27
CA ILE A 129 10.16 7.19 18.75
C ILE A 129 9.62 5.77 18.66
N ILE A 130 10.37 4.83 18.09
CA ILE A 130 9.97 3.42 17.98
C ILE A 130 9.77 2.82 19.37
N LEU A 131 10.68 3.07 20.31
CA LEU A 131 10.55 2.60 21.69
C LEU A 131 9.33 3.15 22.43
N ARG A 132 8.86 4.37 22.12
CA ARG A 132 7.62 4.92 22.68
C ARG A 132 6.37 4.19 22.19
N ALA A 133 6.44 3.57 21.02
CA ALA A 133 5.35 2.78 20.44
C ALA A 133 5.50 1.27 20.70
N PHE A 134 6.52 0.84 21.45
CA PHE A 134 6.82 -0.56 21.70
C PHE A 134 5.62 -1.31 22.32
N GLY A 135 5.33 -2.49 21.76
CA GLY A 135 4.21 -3.35 22.17
C GLY A 135 2.86 -2.96 21.58
N THR A 136 2.78 -1.89 20.78
CA THR A 136 1.54 -1.55 20.06
C THR A 136 1.29 -2.52 18.91
N THR A 137 0.01 -2.71 18.59
CA THR A 137 -0.50 -3.52 17.47
C THR A 137 -1.62 -2.74 16.78
N PRO A 138 -2.14 -3.15 15.60
CA PRO A 138 -3.27 -2.46 14.97
C PRO A 138 -4.52 -2.26 15.84
N ALA A 139 -4.69 -3.05 16.91
CA ALA A 139 -5.78 -2.90 17.88
C ALA A 139 -5.51 -1.81 18.94
N SER A 140 -4.28 -1.32 19.06
CA SER A 140 -3.89 -0.31 20.03
C SER A 140 -4.32 1.10 19.58
N PRO A 141 -4.87 1.94 20.49
CA PRO A 141 -5.37 3.28 20.13
C PRO A 141 -4.26 4.24 19.68
N ASN A 142 -3.02 3.99 20.08
CA ASN A 142 -1.83 4.75 19.72
C ASN A 142 -0.98 4.04 18.66
N TRP A 143 -1.54 3.06 17.94
CA TRP A 143 -0.86 2.39 16.84
C TRP A 143 -0.47 3.41 15.77
N ASN A 144 0.81 3.40 15.41
CA ASN A 144 1.28 4.08 14.22
C ASN A 144 2.01 3.05 13.36
N PRO A 145 1.45 2.70 12.20
CA PRO A 145 2.00 1.66 11.35
C PRO A 145 3.40 2.05 10.81
N ASN A 146 3.76 3.34 10.74
CA ASN A 146 5.10 3.76 10.33
C ASN A 146 6.21 3.34 11.32
N TYR A 147 5.88 2.90 12.54
CA TYR A 147 6.86 2.45 13.55
C TYR A 147 7.05 0.93 13.59
N ASP A 148 6.14 0.19 12.95
CA ASP A 148 6.32 -1.22 12.59
C ASP A 148 7.07 -1.23 11.26
N ILE A 149 8.39 -1.37 11.30
CA ILE A 149 9.24 -1.21 10.11
C ILE A 149 9.20 -2.49 9.26
N ASN A 150 9.08 -3.66 9.90
CA ASN A 150 9.06 -4.94 9.21
C ASN A 150 7.67 -5.36 8.68
N ASN A 151 6.63 -4.61 9.04
CA ASN A 151 5.24 -4.84 8.65
C ASN A 151 4.67 -6.16 9.19
N ASP A 152 5.04 -6.55 10.41
CA ASP A 152 4.56 -7.76 11.09
C ASP A 152 3.35 -7.52 12.02
N ASN A 153 2.78 -6.30 11.98
CA ASN A 153 1.66 -5.83 12.80
C ASN A 153 1.98 -5.71 14.29
N LYS A 154 3.26 -5.55 14.66
CA LYS A 154 3.69 -5.23 16.02
C LYS A 154 4.82 -4.22 15.94
N VAL A 155 4.93 -3.36 16.95
CA VAL A 155 6.16 -2.59 17.18
C VAL A 155 6.97 -3.31 18.24
N ASP A 156 8.08 -3.94 17.88
CA ASP A 156 8.89 -4.72 18.80
C ASP A 156 10.41 -4.58 18.61
N MET A 157 11.19 -5.49 19.19
CA MET A 157 12.65 -5.45 19.10
C MET A 157 13.19 -5.67 17.69
N SER A 158 12.39 -6.23 16.80
CA SER A 158 12.71 -6.37 15.37
C SER A 158 12.81 -4.99 14.74
N ASP A 159 11.84 -4.11 14.99
CA ASP A 159 11.82 -2.74 14.45
C ASP A 159 12.96 -1.90 15.03
N VAL A 160 13.16 -1.99 16.35
CA VAL A 160 14.32 -1.36 17.01
C VAL A 160 15.63 -1.88 16.40
N GLY A 161 15.73 -3.19 16.17
CA GLY A 161 16.89 -3.81 15.55
C GLY A 161 17.14 -3.32 14.12
N ILE A 162 16.08 -3.03 13.35
CA ILE A 162 16.17 -2.46 12.00
C ILE A 162 16.69 -1.02 12.07
N ALA A 163 16.16 -0.19 12.96
CA ALA A 163 16.65 1.16 13.16
C ALA A 163 18.13 1.16 13.58
N LEU A 164 18.51 0.33 14.57
CA LEU A 164 19.90 0.21 15.02
C LEU A 164 20.86 -0.29 13.93
N ARG A 165 20.42 -1.23 13.08
CA ARG A 165 21.22 -1.70 11.94
C ARG A 165 21.47 -0.60 10.91
N ASN A 166 20.61 0.41 10.84
CA ASN A 166 20.73 1.55 9.93
C ASN A 166 21.20 2.82 10.63
N PHE A 167 21.57 2.76 11.91
CA PHE A 167 21.98 3.92 12.69
C PHE A 167 23.14 4.68 12.04
N GLY A 168 23.02 6.01 11.96
CA GLY A 168 23.98 6.90 11.32
C GLY A 168 23.90 6.98 9.80
N LYS A 169 23.03 6.19 9.14
CA LYS A 169 22.78 6.34 7.70
C LYS A 169 21.90 7.55 7.42
N THR A 170 22.05 8.11 6.22
CA THR A 170 21.25 9.22 5.70
C THR A 170 20.78 8.91 4.28
N GLU A 171 19.72 9.59 3.84
CA GLU A 171 19.30 9.59 2.43
C GLU A 171 20.30 10.31 1.51
#